data_AF-A0A2U8E2H7-F1
#
_entry.id   AF-A0A2U8E2H7-F1
#
_cell.length_a   1.000
_cell.length_b   1.000
_cell.length_c   1.000
_cell.angle_alpha   90.00
_cell.angle_beta   90.00
_cell.angle_gamma   90.00
#
_symmetry.space_group_name_H-M   'P 1'
#
loop_
_entity.id
_entity.type
_entity.pdbx_description
1 polymer ?
#
loop_
_entity_poly.entity_id
_entity_poly.type
_entity_poly.pdbx_seq_one_letter_code
_entity_poly.pdbx_strand_id
1 'polypeptide(L)'
;MNIKHSLILIFCLSLIVCAQASAASARKQEAELVTDVSYFSGLNVASGKTYTIRGIGFKANDKIKLTPTEKNNAGEIILNGEVTRDRLTIIIPEGFQSGRYQLELIRNNKTRHLGFTQLNKVDALPSTPKVTAHRGYWNTVGSAQNSITALRKAQELGVFASEFDVWLTADGKLVIHHDAKTINGITIQDSTHDEVKGFILENGEPIPTLEAFLEQAKAKPEMTLAVEIKTHKTKEKNYAVVAATVKAINKAGLMNQVMFLAFNLDICKELIRIQPGCKVAYLNGDKPPSELHALGITGANYGVKAIRANPRWIKEAHDLGMTINVRTLNTMANVIEMANLGVDYISSDCPAQAQQIVEHFQGK
;
A
#
# COMPACT_ATOMS: atom_id res chain seq x y z
N MET A 1 34.75 -57.47 -27.40
CA MET A 1 33.97 -57.06 -26.22
C MET A 1 33.66 -55.56 -26.32
N ASN A 2 32.77 -55.10 -27.21
CA ASN A 2 32.49 -53.64 -27.31
C ASN A 2 31.22 -53.20 -28.07
N ILE A 3 30.17 -54.05 -28.17
CA ILE A 3 28.92 -53.65 -28.86
C ILE A 3 27.74 -53.55 -27.88
N LYS A 4 27.69 -54.40 -26.84
CA LYS A 4 26.61 -54.37 -25.84
C LYS A 4 26.67 -53.17 -24.89
N HIS A 5 27.86 -52.63 -24.57
CA HIS A 5 27.99 -51.43 -23.73
C HIS A 5 27.60 -50.15 -24.47
N SER A 6 27.85 -50.08 -25.79
CA SER A 6 27.51 -48.89 -26.60
C SER A 6 26.00 -48.74 -26.80
N LEU A 7 25.27 -49.85 -27.00
CA LEU A 7 23.81 -49.81 -27.13
C LEU A 7 23.09 -49.34 -25.85
N ILE A 8 23.59 -49.73 -24.67
CA ILE A 8 22.98 -49.34 -23.38
C ILE A 8 23.19 -47.85 -23.11
N LEU A 9 24.36 -47.30 -23.45
CA LEU A 9 24.64 -45.87 -23.30
C LEU A 9 23.77 -45.01 -24.22
N ILE A 10 23.53 -45.46 -25.46
CA ILE A 10 22.66 -44.79 -26.43
C ILE A 10 21.19 -44.84 -25.99
N PHE A 11 20.73 -45.96 -25.44
CA PHE A 11 19.37 -46.07 -24.87
C PHE A 11 19.16 -45.16 -23.66
N CYS A 12 20.13 -45.09 -22.74
CA CYS A 12 20.06 -44.17 -21.60
C CYS A 12 20.11 -42.68 -22.03
N LEU A 13 20.98 -42.31 -22.98
CA LEU A 13 21.01 -40.93 -23.49
C LEU A 13 19.71 -40.54 -24.21
N SER A 14 19.14 -41.44 -25.02
CA SER A 14 17.88 -41.17 -25.72
C SER A 14 16.69 -41.05 -24.76
N LEU A 15 16.63 -41.84 -23.69
CA LEU A 15 15.63 -41.70 -22.62
C LEU A 15 15.76 -40.37 -21.87
N ILE A 16 16.99 -39.92 -21.57
CA ILE A 16 17.24 -38.64 -20.90
C ILE A 16 16.87 -37.46 -21.81
N VAL A 17 17.24 -37.51 -23.09
CA VAL A 17 16.89 -36.47 -24.08
C VAL A 17 15.37 -36.42 -24.31
N CYS A 18 14.70 -37.58 -24.34
CA CYS A 18 13.24 -37.65 -24.48
C CYS A 18 12.51 -37.10 -23.24
N ALA A 19 13.01 -37.40 -22.03
CA ALA A 19 12.48 -36.84 -20.79
C ALA A 19 12.69 -35.32 -20.69
N GLN A 20 13.85 -34.81 -21.11
CA GLN A 20 14.12 -33.36 -21.14
C GLN A 20 13.29 -32.63 -22.21
N ALA A 21 13.10 -33.23 -23.39
CA ALA A 21 12.24 -32.69 -24.44
C ALA A 21 10.75 -32.70 -24.03
N SER A 22 10.31 -33.76 -23.34
CA SER A 22 8.96 -33.86 -22.75
C SER A 22 8.74 -32.81 -21.66
N ALA A 23 9.70 -32.62 -20.75
CA ALA A 23 9.64 -31.57 -19.72
C ALA A 23 9.67 -30.15 -20.32
N ALA A 24 10.46 -29.92 -21.38
CA ALA A 24 10.49 -28.65 -22.09
C ALA A 24 9.19 -28.39 -22.85
N SER A 25 8.59 -29.42 -23.46
CA SER A 25 7.28 -29.36 -24.12
C SER A 25 6.15 -29.09 -23.12
N ALA A 26 6.15 -29.77 -21.97
CA ALA A 26 5.21 -29.53 -20.88
C ALA A 26 5.33 -28.12 -20.32
N ARG A 27 6.55 -27.61 -20.07
CA ARG A 27 6.78 -26.20 -19.68
C ARG A 27 6.33 -25.21 -20.75
N LYS A 28 6.49 -25.55 -22.04
CA LYS A 28 6.04 -24.72 -23.16
C LYS A 28 4.51 -24.70 -23.29
N GLN A 29 3.84 -25.82 -23.02
CA GLN A 29 2.37 -25.91 -22.92
C GLN A 29 1.81 -25.21 -21.67
N GLU A 30 2.51 -25.28 -20.53
CA GLU A 30 2.17 -24.51 -19.33
C GLU A 30 2.27 -23.00 -19.59
N ALA A 31 3.34 -22.55 -20.25
CA ALA A 31 3.54 -21.14 -20.66
C ALA A 31 2.54 -20.66 -21.73
N GLU A 32 1.83 -21.58 -22.40
CA GLU A 32 0.84 -21.29 -23.45
C GLU A 32 -0.47 -20.71 -22.89
N LEU A 33 -0.71 -20.88 -21.58
CA LEU A 33 -1.93 -20.40 -20.93
C LEU A 33 -1.80 -18.94 -20.48
N VAL A 34 -0.97 -18.68 -19.46
CA VAL A 34 -0.77 -17.34 -18.87
C VAL A 34 0.65 -17.19 -18.33
N THR A 35 1.21 -16.00 -18.17
CA THR A 35 2.49 -15.79 -17.47
C THR A 35 2.38 -14.64 -16.48
N ASP A 36 3.41 -14.45 -15.64
CA ASP A 36 3.47 -13.36 -14.66
C ASP A 36 2.24 -13.25 -13.77
N VAL A 37 1.74 -14.43 -13.36
CA VAL A 37 0.49 -14.55 -12.61
C VAL A 37 0.70 -14.05 -11.19
N SER A 38 -0.19 -13.16 -10.75
CA SER A 38 -0.26 -12.67 -9.38
C SER A 38 -1.70 -12.55 -8.92
N TYR A 39 -1.92 -12.79 -7.63
CA TYR A 39 -3.21 -12.67 -6.97
C TYR A 39 -2.97 -12.49 -5.47
N PHE A 40 -3.98 -11.99 -4.76
CA PHE A 40 -3.90 -11.77 -3.33
C PHE A 40 -4.60 -12.91 -2.59
N SER A 41 -3.95 -13.38 -1.52
CA SER A 41 -4.43 -14.45 -0.64
C SER A 41 -4.69 -13.88 0.75
N GLY A 42 -5.76 -14.34 1.40
CA GLY A 42 -6.24 -13.87 2.70
C GLY A 42 -7.30 -12.77 2.62
N LEU A 43 -7.82 -12.45 1.43
CA LEU A 43 -8.86 -11.43 1.25
C LEU A 43 -10.21 -11.88 1.82
N ASN A 44 -10.93 -10.93 2.43
CA ASN A 44 -12.35 -11.07 2.65
C ASN A 44 -13.08 -11.03 1.29
N VAL A 45 -14.02 -11.94 1.08
CA VAL A 45 -14.85 -12.03 -0.13
C VAL A 45 -16.33 -12.06 0.25
N ALA A 46 -17.19 -11.50 -0.59
CA ALA A 46 -18.63 -11.54 -0.40
C ALA A 46 -19.33 -11.99 -1.69
N SER A 47 -20.53 -12.57 -1.56
CA SER A 47 -21.29 -13.05 -2.71
C SER A 47 -21.66 -11.90 -3.64
N GLY A 48 -21.58 -12.14 -4.94
CA GLY A 48 -21.76 -11.11 -5.98
C GLY A 48 -20.60 -10.12 -6.11
N LYS A 49 -19.53 -10.23 -5.31
CA LYS A 49 -18.31 -9.41 -5.46
C LYS A 49 -17.25 -10.12 -6.28
N THR A 50 -16.31 -9.32 -6.79
CA THR A 50 -15.25 -9.77 -7.68
C THR A 50 -14.05 -10.33 -6.90
N TYR A 51 -13.31 -11.24 -7.52
CA TYR A 51 -11.95 -11.64 -7.13
C TYR A 51 -11.08 -11.69 -8.38
N THR A 52 -9.93 -11.03 -8.34
CA THR A 52 -9.11 -10.78 -9.54
C THR A 52 -7.79 -11.53 -9.49
N ILE A 53 -7.48 -12.21 -10.59
CA ILE A 53 -6.17 -12.80 -10.88
C ILE A 53 -5.52 -11.97 -11.99
N ARG A 54 -4.31 -11.47 -11.77
CA ARG A 54 -3.53 -10.70 -12.74
C ARG A 54 -2.51 -11.59 -13.42
N GLY A 55 -2.11 -11.22 -14.63
CA GLY A 55 -1.20 -11.99 -15.47
C GLY A 55 -1.34 -11.64 -16.95
N ILE A 56 -0.46 -12.21 -17.75
CA ILE A 56 -0.40 -11.97 -19.19
C ILE A 56 -0.94 -13.18 -19.93
N GLY A 57 -1.77 -12.96 -20.94
CA GLY A 57 -2.19 -14.02 -21.87
C GLY A 57 -3.55 -14.67 -21.59
N PHE A 58 -4.35 -14.11 -20.68
CA PHE A 58 -5.75 -14.55 -20.49
C PHE A 58 -6.57 -14.47 -21.79
N LYS A 59 -7.57 -15.34 -21.92
CA LYS A 59 -8.48 -15.44 -23.08
C LYS A 59 -9.94 -15.52 -22.62
N ALA A 60 -10.87 -15.06 -23.45
CA ALA A 60 -12.29 -14.92 -23.09
C ALA A 60 -12.98 -16.21 -22.61
N ASN A 61 -12.46 -17.39 -22.96
CA ASN A 61 -12.98 -18.69 -22.53
C ASN A 61 -12.25 -19.28 -21.30
N ASP A 62 -11.36 -18.51 -20.67
CA ASP A 62 -10.67 -18.92 -19.46
C ASP A 62 -11.65 -18.99 -18.28
N LYS A 63 -11.47 -20.02 -17.46
CA LYS A 63 -12.22 -20.24 -16.22
C LYS A 63 -11.24 -20.44 -15.08
N ILE A 64 -11.71 -20.14 -13.86
CA ILE A 64 -10.97 -20.42 -12.64
C ILE A 64 -11.62 -21.59 -11.93
N LYS A 65 -10.82 -22.60 -11.61
CA LYS A 65 -11.20 -23.69 -10.75
C LYS A 65 -10.60 -23.47 -9.37
N LEU A 66 -11.46 -23.55 -8.35
CA LEU A 66 -11.12 -23.49 -6.94
C LEU A 66 -11.41 -24.85 -6.33
N THR A 67 -10.35 -25.54 -5.91
CA THR A 67 -10.46 -26.85 -5.25
C THR A 67 -10.04 -26.70 -3.79
N PRO A 68 -10.92 -26.93 -2.80
CA PRO A 68 -10.56 -26.85 -1.39
C PRO A 68 -9.38 -27.79 -1.06
N THR A 69 -8.41 -27.30 -0.28
CA THR A 69 -7.25 -28.12 0.13
C THR A 69 -7.53 -28.96 1.37
N GLU A 70 -8.57 -28.61 2.12
CA GLU A 70 -9.01 -29.31 3.32
C GLU A 70 -10.34 -30.00 3.04
N LYS A 71 -10.62 -31.11 3.73
CA LYS A 71 -11.95 -31.72 3.72
C LYS A 71 -12.93 -30.80 4.43
N ASN A 72 -13.49 -29.85 3.71
CA ASN A 72 -14.66 -29.09 4.10
C ASN A 72 -15.86 -29.52 3.23
N ASN A 73 -17.06 -29.02 3.54
CA ASN A 73 -18.24 -29.26 2.72
C ASN A 73 -18.22 -28.45 1.41
N ALA A 74 -17.16 -27.67 1.14
CA ALA A 74 -17.05 -26.96 -0.11
C ALA A 74 -16.71 -27.99 -1.20
N GLY A 75 -17.53 -28.05 -2.24
CA GLY A 75 -17.17 -28.79 -3.45
C GLY A 75 -16.11 -28.03 -4.25
N GLU A 76 -15.60 -28.68 -5.30
CA GLU A 76 -14.91 -27.97 -6.37
C GLU A 76 -15.86 -26.95 -7.01
N ILE A 77 -15.34 -25.75 -7.33
CA ILE A 77 -16.10 -24.69 -8.00
C ILE A 77 -15.35 -24.26 -9.25
N ILE A 78 -16.04 -24.24 -10.39
CA ILE A 78 -15.53 -23.69 -11.65
C ILE A 78 -16.30 -22.42 -11.98
N LEU A 79 -15.58 -21.31 -12.11
CA LEU A 79 -16.13 -19.98 -12.32
C LEU A 79 -15.68 -19.42 -13.67
N ASN A 80 -16.62 -18.89 -14.44
CA ASN A 80 -16.30 -18.11 -15.63
C ASN A 80 -15.65 -16.79 -15.21
N GLY A 81 -14.62 -16.35 -15.94
CA GLY A 81 -13.96 -15.08 -15.70
C GLY A 81 -14.31 -14.04 -16.75
N GLU A 82 -14.45 -12.78 -16.33
CA GLU A 82 -14.35 -11.64 -17.23
C GLU A 82 -12.87 -11.31 -17.44
N VAL A 83 -12.44 -11.28 -18.70
CA VAL A 83 -11.03 -11.12 -19.07
C VAL A 83 -10.77 -9.76 -19.68
N THR A 84 -9.74 -9.09 -19.19
CA THR A 84 -9.14 -7.94 -19.87
C THR A 84 -7.70 -8.26 -20.27
N ARG A 85 -6.95 -7.27 -20.75
CA ARG A 85 -5.57 -7.47 -21.22
C ARG A 85 -4.64 -8.06 -20.15
N ASP A 86 -4.82 -7.68 -18.89
CA ASP A 86 -3.86 -7.93 -17.80
C ASP A 86 -4.45 -8.71 -16.61
N ARG A 87 -5.73 -9.12 -16.69
CA ARG A 87 -6.42 -9.80 -15.59
C ARG A 87 -7.59 -10.65 -16.05
N LEU A 88 -7.97 -11.57 -15.16
CA LEU A 88 -9.22 -12.31 -15.17
C LEU A 88 -9.91 -12.08 -13.83
N THR A 89 -11.18 -11.69 -13.87
CA THR A 89 -11.99 -11.42 -12.68
C THR A 89 -13.15 -12.40 -12.61
N ILE A 90 -13.30 -13.08 -11.48
CA ILE A 90 -14.42 -13.98 -11.19
C ILE A 90 -15.42 -13.32 -10.24
N ILE A 91 -16.68 -13.73 -10.30
CA ILE A 91 -17.71 -13.35 -9.33
C ILE A 91 -17.81 -14.46 -8.28
N ILE A 92 -17.75 -14.08 -7.01
CA ILE A 92 -17.91 -14.99 -5.88
C ILE A 92 -19.38 -15.41 -5.79
N PRO A 93 -19.71 -16.71 -5.89
CA PRO A 93 -21.08 -17.18 -5.95
C PRO A 93 -21.80 -17.11 -4.59
N GLU A 94 -23.12 -17.27 -4.61
CA GLU A 94 -23.91 -17.58 -3.42
C GLU A 94 -23.45 -18.91 -2.80
N GLY A 95 -23.47 -18.99 -1.46
CA GLY A 95 -23.05 -20.19 -0.73
C GLY A 95 -21.54 -20.49 -0.74
N PHE A 96 -20.69 -19.62 -1.31
CA PHE A 96 -19.24 -19.74 -1.24
C PHE A 96 -18.76 -19.86 0.21
N GLN A 97 -17.82 -20.78 0.47
CA GLN A 97 -17.33 -21.07 1.82
C GLN A 97 -15.94 -20.48 2.05
N SER A 98 -15.64 -20.05 3.28
CA SER A 98 -14.27 -19.71 3.66
C SER A 98 -13.35 -20.92 3.54
N GLY A 99 -12.11 -20.70 3.14
CA GLY A 99 -11.11 -21.77 3.13
C GLY A 99 -9.90 -21.48 2.28
N ARG A 100 -8.99 -22.45 2.31
CA ARG A 100 -7.83 -22.51 1.43
C ARG A 100 -8.16 -23.33 0.20
N TYR A 101 -7.86 -22.77 -0.96
CA TYR A 101 -8.17 -23.34 -2.26
C TYR A 101 -6.90 -23.47 -3.11
N GLN A 102 -6.75 -24.60 -3.80
CA GLN A 102 -5.93 -24.71 -4.99
C GLN A 102 -6.60 -23.93 -6.11
N LEU A 103 -5.84 -23.00 -6.71
CA LEU A 103 -6.27 -22.11 -7.76
C LEU A 103 -5.73 -22.59 -9.10
N GLU A 104 -6.61 -22.86 -10.05
CA GLU A 104 -6.24 -23.37 -11.37
C GLU A 104 -6.95 -22.59 -12.48
N LEU A 105 -6.25 -22.37 -13.59
CA LEU A 105 -6.83 -21.83 -14.83
C LEU A 105 -7.24 -23.00 -15.73
N ILE A 106 -8.45 -22.96 -16.27
CA ILE A 106 -8.94 -23.90 -17.27
C ILE A 106 -9.17 -23.14 -18.58
N ARG A 107 -8.59 -23.64 -19.67
CA ARG A 107 -8.85 -23.18 -21.05
C ARG A 107 -9.08 -24.40 -21.93
N ASN A 108 -10.31 -24.57 -22.41
CA ASN A 108 -10.72 -25.77 -23.14
C ASN A 108 -10.39 -27.04 -22.32
N ASN A 109 -9.54 -27.92 -22.84
CA ASN A 109 -9.11 -29.16 -22.18
C ASN A 109 -7.76 -29.04 -21.46
N LYS A 110 -7.20 -27.84 -21.36
CA LYS A 110 -5.94 -27.58 -20.66
C LYS A 110 -6.22 -26.96 -19.29
N THR A 111 -5.50 -27.44 -18.28
CA THR A 111 -5.51 -26.88 -16.92
C THR A 111 -4.11 -26.47 -16.53
N ARG A 112 -3.98 -25.34 -15.81
CA ARG A 112 -2.73 -24.90 -15.21
C ARG A 112 -2.93 -24.55 -13.75
N HIS A 113 -2.09 -25.13 -12.90
CA HIS A 113 -1.98 -24.72 -11.51
C HIS A 113 -1.38 -23.31 -11.40
N LEU A 114 -2.08 -22.41 -10.70
CA LEU A 114 -1.63 -21.04 -10.43
C LEU A 114 -1.08 -20.87 -9.00
N GLY A 115 -1.40 -21.80 -8.09
CA GLY A 115 -0.95 -21.83 -6.71
C GLY A 115 -2.11 -22.02 -5.73
N PHE A 116 -2.02 -21.40 -4.55
CA PHE A 116 -2.99 -21.54 -3.47
C PHE A 116 -3.43 -20.18 -2.95
N THR A 117 -4.71 -20.04 -2.66
CA THR A 117 -5.29 -18.82 -2.08
C THR A 117 -6.18 -19.13 -0.89
N GLN A 118 -6.11 -18.30 0.14
CA GLN A 118 -7.06 -18.27 1.25
C GLN A 118 -8.11 -17.21 0.95
N LEU A 119 -9.39 -17.56 1.02
CA LEU A 119 -10.49 -16.63 0.86
C LEU A 119 -11.41 -16.71 2.07
N ASN A 120 -11.72 -15.56 2.66
CA ASN A 120 -12.53 -15.48 3.88
C ASN A 120 -13.91 -14.96 3.50
N LYS A 121 -14.92 -15.83 3.44
CA LYS A 121 -16.30 -15.41 3.17
C LYS A 121 -16.81 -14.54 4.32
N VAL A 122 -17.33 -13.37 3.96
CA VAL A 122 -18.07 -12.44 4.81
C VAL A 122 -19.41 -12.10 4.17
N ASP A 123 -20.37 -11.63 4.96
CA ASP A 123 -21.69 -11.23 4.45
C ASP A 123 -21.59 -9.95 3.62
N ALA A 124 -20.82 -8.97 4.11
CA ALA A 124 -20.50 -7.74 3.41
C ALA A 124 -19.01 -7.43 3.54
N LEU A 125 -18.41 -6.89 2.47
CA LEU A 125 -17.06 -6.36 2.55
C LEU A 125 -17.05 -5.11 3.47
N PRO A 126 -15.96 -4.88 4.22
CA PRO A 126 -15.81 -3.65 4.98
C PRO A 126 -15.72 -2.44 4.04
N SER A 127 -15.80 -1.24 4.61
CA SER A 127 -15.54 0.01 3.88
C SER A 127 -14.20 -0.05 3.17
N THR A 128 -14.16 0.44 1.94
CA THR A 128 -12.94 0.46 1.15
C THR A 128 -11.90 1.42 1.79
N PRO A 129 -10.73 0.92 2.24
CA PRO A 129 -9.65 1.80 2.67
C PRO A 129 -9.17 2.68 1.51
N LYS A 130 -8.48 3.79 1.80
CA LYS A 130 -7.78 4.57 0.78
C LYS A 130 -6.27 4.54 1.00
N VAL A 131 -5.51 4.56 -0.09
CA VAL A 131 -4.05 4.44 -0.03
C VAL A 131 -3.38 5.81 0.15
N THR A 132 -2.44 5.86 1.08
CA THR A 132 -1.48 6.96 1.27
C THR A 132 -0.09 6.48 0.86
N ALA A 133 0.54 7.16 -0.09
CA ALA A 133 1.93 6.90 -0.45
C ALA A 133 2.86 7.48 0.62
N HIS A 134 3.49 6.62 1.43
CA HIS A 134 4.39 7.04 2.51
C HIS A 134 5.65 7.68 1.92
N ARG A 135 5.90 8.96 2.22
CA ARG A 135 6.98 9.80 1.65
C ARG A 135 6.90 9.97 0.13
N GLY A 136 5.69 9.90 -0.42
CA GLY A 136 5.40 9.87 -1.86
C GLY A 136 5.65 8.50 -2.48
N TYR A 137 5.43 8.37 -3.80
CA TYR A 137 5.71 7.11 -4.49
C TYR A 137 7.20 7.02 -4.85
N TRP A 138 8.02 6.75 -3.83
CA TRP A 138 9.47 6.78 -3.93
C TRP A 138 10.09 5.45 -4.38
N ASN A 139 9.45 4.31 -4.09
CA ASN A 139 9.95 2.99 -4.46
C ASN A 139 9.65 2.66 -5.94
N THR A 140 10.19 3.49 -6.84
CA THR A 140 10.04 3.37 -8.30
C THR A 140 11.14 4.16 -9.02
N VAL A 141 11.50 3.72 -10.23
CA VAL A 141 12.70 4.13 -10.98
C VAL A 141 12.87 5.65 -11.07
N GLY A 142 13.98 6.18 -10.55
CA GLY A 142 14.29 7.62 -10.62
C GLY A 142 13.54 8.50 -9.61
N SER A 143 12.94 7.91 -8.58
CA SER A 143 12.35 8.63 -7.45
C SER A 143 13.20 8.48 -6.19
N ALA A 144 12.97 9.35 -5.21
CA ALA A 144 13.54 9.23 -3.86
C ALA A 144 12.49 9.59 -2.80
N GLN A 145 12.68 9.14 -1.56
CA GLN A 145 11.79 9.53 -0.45
C GLN A 145 11.74 11.05 -0.30
N ASN A 146 10.56 11.61 -0.03
CA ASN A 146 10.42 13.05 0.21
C ASN A 146 10.94 13.94 -0.95
N SER A 147 10.95 13.42 -2.17
CA SER A 147 11.28 14.17 -3.39
C SER A 147 10.04 14.75 -4.08
N ILE A 148 10.22 15.79 -4.90
CA ILE A 148 9.17 16.32 -5.77
C ILE A 148 8.76 15.25 -6.78
N THR A 149 9.71 14.44 -7.27
CA THR A 149 9.39 13.30 -8.15
C THR A 149 8.49 12.28 -7.46
N ALA A 150 8.71 11.95 -6.19
CA ALA A 150 7.86 11.01 -5.46
C ALA A 150 6.43 11.53 -5.29
N LEU A 151 6.28 12.84 -5.03
CA LEU A 151 4.96 13.49 -4.99
C LEU A 151 4.27 13.41 -6.36
N ARG A 152 4.96 13.79 -7.44
CA ARG A 152 4.43 13.71 -8.82
C ARG A 152 4.02 12.28 -9.20
N LYS A 153 4.80 11.28 -8.81
CA LYS A 153 4.48 9.88 -9.12
C LYS A 153 3.30 9.35 -8.29
N ALA A 154 3.13 9.81 -7.05
CA ALA A 154 1.93 9.50 -6.28
C ALA A 154 0.68 10.13 -6.93
N GLN A 155 0.81 11.37 -7.42
CA GLN A 155 -0.21 12.07 -8.21
C GLN A 155 -0.59 11.30 -9.50
N GLU A 156 0.40 10.79 -10.23
CA GLU A 156 0.20 9.98 -11.45
C GLU A 156 -0.45 8.62 -11.17
N LEU A 157 -0.08 8.00 -10.05
CA LEU A 157 -0.67 6.74 -9.60
C LEU A 157 -2.15 6.90 -9.18
N GLY A 158 -2.57 8.11 -8.81
CA GLY A 158 -3.95 8.39 -8.42
C GLY A 158 -4.33 7.84 -7.04
N VAL A 159 -3.35 7.73 -6.13
CA VAL A 159 -3.62 7.38 -4.73
C VAL A 159 -4.40 8.51 -4.03
N PHE A 160 -5.03 8.20 -2.90
CA PHE A 160 -5.80 9.19 -2.16
C PHE A 160 -4.94 10.28 -1.53
N ALA A 161 -3.78 9.92 -0.98
CA ALA A 161 -2.87 10.87 -0.36
C ALA A 161 -1.40 10.58 -0.65
N SER A 162 -0.58 11.63 -0.61
CA SER A 162 0.88 11.53 -0.55
C SER A 162 1.36 12.12 0.77
N GLU A 163 2.09 11.33 1.53
CA GLU A 163 2.70 11.74 2.79
C GLU A 163 4.07 12.36 2.57
N PHE A 164 4.46 13.31 3.40
CA PHE A 164 5.82 13.83 3.48
C PHE A 164 6.13 14.44 4.86
N ASP A 165 7.42 14.55 5.17
CA ASP A 165 7.94 14.92 6.49
C ASP A 165 8.47 16.36 6.52
N VAL A 166 7.96 17.21 7.41
CA VAL A 166 8.32 18.64 7.51
C VAL A 166 9.21 18.93 8.71
N TRP A 167 10.36 19.53 8.43
CA TRP A 167 11.26 20.11 9.43
C TRP A 167 11.33 21.63 9.30
N LEU A 168 11.51 22.30 10.44
CA LEU A 168 11.91 23.71 10.53
C LEU A 168 13.42 23.81 10.78
N THR A 169 14.13 24.60 9.97
CA THR A 169 15.55 24.94 10.12
C THR A 169 15.76 26.00 11.21
N ALA A 170 17.02 26.23 11.60
CA ALA A 170 17.38 27.22 12.63
C ALA A 170 16.97 28.66 12.24
N ASP A 171 17.04 28.99 10.95
CA ASP A 171 16.66 30.27 10.35
C ASP A 171 15.18 30.34 9.89
N GLY A 172 14.36 29.34 10.26
CA GLY A 172 12.91 29.39 10.11
C GLY A 172 12.37 29.03 8.72
N LYS A 173 13.14 28.29 7.91
CA LYS A 173 12.69 27.72 6.64
C LYS A 173 12.17 26.30 6.83
N LEU A 174 11.18 25.92 6.02
CA LEU A 174 10.59 24.59 6.06
C LEU A 174 11.18 23.72 4.95
N VAL A 175 11.71 22.57 5.33
CA VAL A 175 12.34 21.60 4.43
C VAL A 175 11.71 20.22 4.58
N ILE A 176 11.77 19.41 3.52
CA ILE A 176 11.09 18.13 3.44
C ILE A 176 12.10 16.99 3.52
N HIS A 177 12.10 16.27 4.65
CA HIS A 177 13.04 15.18 4.92
C HIS A 177 12.59 14.32 6.10
N HIS A 178 12.79 13.01 6.06
CA HIS A 178 12.33 12.14 7.14
C HIS A 178 13.19 12.29 8.41
N ASP A 179 14.50 12.08 8.29
CA ASP A 179 15.38 12.03 9.46
C ASP A 179 15.77 13.44 9.93
N ALA A 180 15.99 13.58 11.24
CA ALA A 180 16.46 14.83 11.84
C ALA A 180 17.89 15.20 11.40
N LYS A 181 18.65 14.19 10.97
CA LYS A 181 20.02 14.33 10.48
C LYS A 181 20.09 13.90 9.02
N THR A 182 20.81 14.65 8.22
CA THR A 182 21.11 14.26 6.83
C THR A 182 22.18 13.17 6.81
N ILE A 183 22.37 12.54 5.64
CA ILE A 183 23.37 11.47 5.46
C ILE A 183 24.80 11.92 5.81
N ASN A 184 25.08 13.22 5.70
CA ASN A 184 26.38 13.82 6.04
C ASN A 184 26.47 14.30 7.51
N GLY A 185 25.49 13.96 8.35
CA GLY A 185 25.50 14.23 9.79
C GLY A 185 24.99 15.61 10.21
N ILE A 186 24.53 16.45 9.29
CA ILE A 186 23.98 17.77 9.61
C ILE A 186 22.59 17.63 10.22
N THR A 187 22.37 18.27 11.38
CA THR A 187 21.09 18.23 12.10
C THR A 187 20.20 19.38 11.64
N ILE A 188 19.11 19.08 10.93
CA ILE A 188 18.29 20.07 10.20
C ILE A 188 17.81 21.21 11.10
N GLN A 189 17.27 20.88 12.28
CA GLN A 189 16.73 21.89 13.22
C GLN A 189 17.79 22.82 13.84
N ASP A 190 19.07 22.46 13.74
CA ASP A 190 20.20 23.23 14.27
C ASP A 190 20.98 23.98 13.17
N SER A 191 20.59 23.81 11.91
CA SER A 191 21.26 24.39 10.74
C SER A 191 20.36 25.34 9.99
N THR A 192 20.96 26.30 9.28
CA THR A 192 20.26 27.22 8.37
C THR A 192 19.84 26.50 7.09
N HIS A 193 18.89 27.07 6.35
CA HIS A 193 18.51 26.54 5.05
C HIS A 193 19.68 26.51 4.06
N ASP A 194 20.56 27.50 4.10
CA ASP A 194 21.71 27.55 3.19
C ASP A 194 22.71 26.41 3.42
N GLU A 195 22.82 25.92 4.66
CA GLU A 195 23.62 24.74 5.00
C GLU A 195 22.92 23.42 4.61
N VAL A 196 21.58 23.42 4.50
CA VAL A 196 20.77 22.22 4.23
C VAL A 196 20.41 22.07 2.74
N LYS A 197 20.24 23.15 2.00
CA LYS A 197 19.76 23.13 0.60
C LYS A 197 20.69 22.39 -0.37
N GLY A 198 21.96 22.24 -0.01
CA GLY A 198 22.96 21.54 -0.82
C GLY A 198 22.90 20.01 -0.72
N PHE A 199 22.07 19.46 0.16
CA PHE A 199 21.92 18.01 0.28
C PHE A 199 21.13 17.43 -0.87
N ILE A 200 21.69 16.40 -1.48
CA ILE A 200 21.13 15.72 -2.64
C ILE A 200 20.51 14.40 -2.20
N LEU A 201 19.23 14.21 -2.53
CA LEU A 201 18.48 12.96 -2.36
C LEU A 201 19.00 11.88 -3.32
N GLU A 202 18.61 10.63 -3.08
CA GLU A 202 19.08 9.48 -3.87
C GLU A 202 18.83 9.60 -5.38
N ASN A 203 17.80 10.34 -5.79
CA ASN A 203 17.47 10.56 -7.20
C ASN A 203 18.13 11.80 -7.84
N GLY A 204 19.00 12.50 -7.10
CA GLY A 204 19.70 13.70 -7.59
C GLY A 204 18.98 15.02 -7.31
N GLU A 205 17.75 15.01 -6.78
CA GLU A 205 17.08 16.25 -6.35
C GLU A 205 17.72 16.82 -5.08
N PRO A 206 17.80 18.15 -4.91
CA PRO A 206 18.13 18.72 -3.61
C PRO A 206 17.00 18.47 -2.60
N ILE A 207 17.29 18.55 -1.29
CA ILE A 207 16.25 18.56 -0.25
C ILE A 207 15.22 19.65 -0.58
N PRO A 208 13.95 19.30 -0.81
CA PRO A 208 12.96 20.28 -1.22
C PRO A 208 12.51 21.17 -0.05
N THR A 209 12.09 22.39 -0.37
CA THR A 209 11.35 23.22 0.58
C THR A 209 9.87 22.84 0.60
N LEU A 210 9.16 23.20 1.66
CA LEU A 210 7.71 23.03 1.69
C LEU A 210 7.04 23.84 0.57
N GLU A 211 7.52 25.05 0.26
CA GLU A 211 6.97 25.87 -0.82
C GLU A 211 7.04 25.15 -2.19
N ALA A 212 8.15 24.46 -2.48
CA ALA A 212 8.29 23.70 -3.72
C ALA A 212 7.32 22.51 -3.76
N PHE A 213 7.14 21.81 -2.63
CA PHE A 213 6.16 20.73 -2.50
C PHE A 213 4.72 21.22 -2.71
N LEU A 214 4.35 22.35 -2.10
CA LEU A 214 3.02 22.93 -2.24
C LEU A 214 2.77 23.44 -3.66
N GLU A 215 3.79 23.92 -4.38
CA GLU A 215 3.65 24.27 -5.79
C GLU A 215 3.37 23.03 -6.65
N GLN A 216 4.13 21.94 -6.48
CA GLN A 216 3.87 20.68 -7.18
C GLN A 216 2.50 20.09 -6.83
N ALA A 217 2.04 20.23 -5.58
CA ALA A 217 0.76 19.71 -5.12
C ALA A 217 -0.44 20.26 -5.90
N LYS A 218 -0.35 21.51 -6.40
CA LYS A 218 -1.40 22.16 -7.20
C LYS A 218 -1.73 21.43 -8.49
N ALA A 219 -0.83 20.58 -9.01
CA ALA A 219 -1.07 19.80 -10.22
C ALA A 219 -2.22 18.79 -10.08
N LYS A 220 -2.56 18.39 -8.84
CA LYS A 220 -3.64 17.44 -8.51
C LYS A 220 -4.39 17.88 -7.25
N PRO A 221 -5.32 18.85 -7.35
CA PRO A 221 -6.06 19.36 -6.19
C PRO A 221 -6.93 18.29 -5.50
N GLU A 222 -7.24 17.18 -6.17
CA GLU A 222 -8.02 16.07 -5.63
C GLU A 222 -7.24 15.14 -4.69
N MET A 223 -5.91 15.09 -4.80
CA MET A 223 -5.07 14.23 -3.96
C MET A 223 -4.77 14.92 -2.64
N THR A 224 -4.97 14.24 -1.51
CA THR A 224 -4.68 14.80 -0.17
C THR A 224 -3.17 14.85 0.10
N LEU A 225 -2.71 15.90 0.80
CA LEU A 225 -1.37 15.99 1.34
C LEU A 225 -1.38 15.54 2.79
N ALA A 226 -0.66 14.47 3.11
CA ALA A 226 -0.48 13.98 4.48
C ALA A 226 0.82 14.58 5.05
N VAL A 227 0.68 15.68 5.77
CA VAL A 227 1.80 16.52 6.24
C VAL A 227 2.23 16.05 7.63
N GLU A 228 3.31 15.28 7.72
CA GLU A 228 3.90 14.93 9.01
C GLU A 228 4.76 16.09 9.53
N ILE A 229 4.37 16.70 10.65
CA ILE A 229 5.20 17.69 11.34
C ILE A 229 6.11 16.96 12.33
N LYS A 230 7.41 17.06 12.09
CA LYS A 230 8.42 16.36 12.90
C LYS A 230 8.63 17.04 14.24
N THR A 231 8.99 16.24 15.23
CA THR A 231 9.24 16.71 16.60
C THR A 231 10.59 17.43 16.70
N HIS A 232 10.57 18.63 17.25
CA HIS A 232 11.74 19.44 17.58
C HIS A 232 12.13 19.32 19.06
N LYS A 233 13.36 19.75 19.36
CA LYS A 233 13.96 19.67 20.71
C LYS A 233 13.16 20.33 21.83
N THR A 234 12.44 21.41 21.53
CA THR A 234 11.69 22.17 22.54
C THR A 234 10.26 22.40 22.12
N LYS A 235 9.40 22.69 23.10
CA LYS A 235 7.99 23.00 22.87
C LYS A 235 7.79 24.25 22.02
N GLU A 236 8.62 25.26 22.23
CA GLU A 236 8.60 26.51 21.46
C GLU A 236 8.94 26.26 19.99
N LYS A 237 9.91 25.37 19.71
CA LYS A 237 10.25 24.98 18.34
C LYS A 237 9.17 24.11 17.70
N ASN A 238 8.52 23.24 18.46
CA ASN A 238 7.32 22.51 18.00
C ASN A 238 6.20 23.48 17.58
N TYR A 239 5.96 24.52 18.36
CA TYR A 239 4.93 25.52 18.02
C TYR A 239 5.36 26.38 16.82
N ALA A 240 6.64 26.71 16.72
CA ALA A 240 7.17 27.46 15.58
C ALA A 240 7.02 26.70 14.25
N VAL A 241 7.32 25.39 14.22
CA VAL A 241 7.13 24.60 12.99
C VAL A 241 5.65 24.47 12.62
N VAL A 242 4.76 24.32 13.59
CA VAL A 242 3.30 24.30 13.37
C VAL A 242 2.82 25.61 12.76
N ALA A 243 3.17 26.75 13.36
CA ALA A 243 2.79 28.07 12.87
C ALA A 243 3.34 28.35 11.46
N ALA A 244 4.60 28.02 11.21
CA ALA A 244 5.22 28.19 9.90
C ALA A 244 4.55 27.33 8.83
N THR A 245 4.27 26.06 9.15
CA THR A 245 3.65 25.10 8.22
C THR A 245 2.23 25.50 7.86
N VAL A 246 1.40 25.84 8.86
CA VAL A 246 0.03 26.32 8.64
C VAL A 246 0.02 27.61 7.81
N LYS A 247 0.94 28.56 8.10
CA LYS A 247 1.08 29.79 7.32
C LYS A 247 1.42 29.52 5.86
N ALA A 248 2.36 28.62 5.58
CA ALA A 248 2.75 28.26 4.23
C ALA A 248 1.59 27.62 3.44
N ILE A 249 0.87 26.68 4.06
CA ILE A 249 -0.29 26.00 3.46
C ILE A 249 -1.44 26.98 3.19
N ASN A 250 -1.77 27.86 4.14
CA ASN A 250 -2.80 28.88 3.96
C ASN A 250 -2.42 29.85 2.82
N LYS A 251 -1.15 30.29 2.76
CA LYS A 251 -0.64 31.13 1.66
C LYS A 251 -0.75 30.43 0.30
N ALA A 252 -0.56 29.12 0.24
CA ALA A 252 -0.71 28.34 -0.98
C ALA A 252 -2.18 28.06 -1.37
N GLY A 253 -3.14 28.34 -0.48
CA GLY A 253 -4.57 28.05 -0.71
C GLY A 253 -4.93 26.57 -0.62
N LEU A 254 -4.09 25.74 0.03
CA LEU A 254 -4.20 24.28 0.01
C LEU A 254 -4.75 23.66 1.29
N MET A 255 -5.25 24.44 2.25
CA MET A 255 -5.68 23.91 3.57
C MET A 255 -6.75 22.81 3.45
N ASN A 256 -7.65 22.91 2.47
CA ASN A 256 -8.69 21.89 2.22
C ASN A 256 -8.13 20.56 1.68
N GLN A 257 -6.91 20.58 1.16
CA GLN A 257 -6.20 19.41 0.62
C GLN A 257 -5.37 18.71 1.70
N VAL A 258 -5.28 19.23 2.93
CA VAL A 258 -4.30 18.76 3.92
C VAL A 258 -4.95 17.91 5.01
N MET A 259 -4.22 16.85 5.39
CA MET A 259 -4.31 16.25 6.72
C MET A 259 -2.95 16.35 7.41
N PHE A 260 -2.94 16.73 8.68
CA PHE A 260 -1.72 16.81 9.48
C PHE A 260 -1.48 15.53 10.25
N LEU A 261 -0.21 15.13 10.37
CA LEU A 261 0.23 13.99 11.16
C LEU A 261 1.30 14.46 12.15
N ALA A 262 1.32 13.90 13.37
CA ALA A 262 2.43 14.13 14.29
C ALA A 262 2.55 13.03 15.36
N PHE A 263 3.79 12.74 15.77
CA PHE A 263 4.09 11.88 16.92
C PHE A 263 4.01 12.62 18.27
N ASN A 264 4.24 13.93 18.26
CA ASN A 264 4.21 14.75 19.47
C ASN A 264 2.79 15.29 19.70
N LEU A 265 2.22 15.02 20.87
CA LEU A 265 0.85 15.43 21.18
C LEU A 265 0.70 16.95 21.31
N ASP A 266 1.74 17.67 21.73
CA ASP A 266 1.71 19.14 21.79
C ASP A 266 1.62 19.74 20.38
N ILE A 267 2.24 19.11 19.37
CA ILE A 267 2.09 19.51 17.96
C ILE A 267 0.62 19.33 17.51
N CYS A 268 0.00 18.19 17.81
CA CYS A 268 -1.40 17.95 17.48
C CYS A 268 -2.34 18.98 18.14
N LYS A 269 -2.13 19.25 19.44
CA LYS A 269 -2.93 20.23 20.19
C LYS A 269 -2.75 21.64 19.66
N GLU A 270 -1.53 22.00 19.28
CA GLU A 270 -1.24 23.31 18.71
C GLU A 270 -1.92 23.50 17.35
N LEU A 271 -1.92 22.48 16.49
CA LEU A 271 -2.66 22.49 15.22
C LEU A 271 -4.16 22.75 15.44
N ILE A 272 -4.79 22.03 16.38
CA ILE A 272 -6.20 22.25 16.73
C ILE A 272 -6.44 23.68 17.25
N ARG A 273 -5.50 24.22 18.04
CA ARG A 273 -5.61 25.56 18.60
C ARG A 273 -5.52 26.66 17.54
N ILE A 274 -4.55 26.57 16.61
CA ILE A 274 -4.27 27.65 15.65
C ILE A 274 -5.05 27.50 14.33
N GLN A 275 -5.48 26.28 14.00
CA GLN A 275 -6.27 25.98 12.82
C GLN A 275 -7.47 25.08 13.19
N PRO A 276 -8.47 25.63 13.90
CA PRO A 276 -9.66 24.86 14.29
C PRO A 276 -10.33 24.20 13.07
N GLY A 277 -10.74 22.94 13.22
CA GLY A 277 -11.36 22.15 12.16
C GLY A 277 -10.39 21.51 11.16
N CYS A 278 -9.07 21.68 11.32
CA CYS A 278 -8.11 20.93 10.50
C CYS A 278 -8.20 19.43 10.78
N LYS A 279 -7.94 18.62 9.75
CA LYS A 279 -7.76 17.18 9.93
C LYS A 279 -6.39 16.93 10.54
N VAL A 280 -6.35 16.30 11.71
CA VAL A 280 -5.11 15.92 12.39
C VAL A 280 -5.20 14.47 12.88
N ALA A 281 -4.15 13.70 12.66
CA ALA A 281 -4.03 12.35 13.17
C ALA A 281 -2.76 12.16 14.02
N TYR A 282 -2.93 11.56 15.18
CA TYR A 282 -1.84 11.27 16.09
C TYR A 282 -1.15 9.94 15.73
N LEU A 283 0.18 9.94 15.72
CA LEU A 283 0.98 8.82 15.20
C LEU A 283 1.40 7.79 16.25
N ASN A 284 1.55 8.19 17.52
CA ASN A 284 2.37 7.44 18.48
C ASN A 284 1.79 6.06 18.88
N GLY A 285 0.46 5.90 18.86
CA GLY A 285 -0.18 4.61 19.12
C GLY A 285 -0.22 4.19 20.59
N ASP A 286 -0.02 5.13 21.51
CA ASP A 286 -0.05 4.94 22.97
C ASP A 286 -1.32 5.51 23.61
N LYS A 287 -2.30 5.95 22.81
CA LYS A 287 -3.57 6.54 23.27
C LYS A 287 -4.76 5.90 22.57
N PRO A 288 -5.87 5.64 23.28
CA PRO A 288 -7.10 5.18 22.62
C PRO A 288 -7.73 6.33 21.80
N PRO A 289 -8.52 6.01 20.75
CA PRO A 289 -9.28 7.01 20.00
C PRO A 289 -10.12 7.94 20.87
N SER A 290 -10.78 7.45 21.92
CA SER A 290 -11.55 8.29 22.85
C SER A 290 -10.75 9.42 23.51
N GLU A 291 -9.51 9.16 23.91
CA GLU A 291 -8.64 10.20 24.49
C GLU A 291 -8.26 11.25 23.45
N LEU A 292 -7.96 10.82 22.21
CA LEU A 292 -7.65 11.74 21.12
C LEU A 292 -8.87 12.60 20.75
N HIS A 293 -10.05 11.99 20.66
CA HIS A 293 -11.30 12.67 20.36
C HIS A 293 -11.59 13.78 21.36
N ALA A 294 -11.40 13.52 22.66
CA ALA A 294 -11.58 14.51 23.72
C ALA A 294 -10.64 15.72 23.61
N LEU A 295 -9.53 15.59 22.87
CA LEU A 295 -8.58 16.66 22.57
C LEU A 295 -8.88 17.40 21.25
N GLY A 296 -9.96 17.03 20.55
CA GLY A 296 -10.32 17.58 19.24
C GLY A 296 -9.53 16.98 18.07
N ILE A 297 -8.73 15.95 18.30
CA ILE A 297 -7.96 15.26 17.25
C ILE A 297 -8.94 14.40 16.44
N THR A 298 -8.89 14.52 15.11
CA THR A 298 -9.88 13.92 14.20
C THR A 298 -9.52 12.51 13.73
N GLY A 299 -8.30 12.04 14.00
CA GLY A 299 -7.87 10.71 13.57
C GLY A 299 -6.72 10.11 14.36
N ALA A 300 -6.46 8.83 14.09
CA ALA A 300 -5.33 8.08 14.58
C ALA A 300 -4.56 7.49 13.39
N ASN A 301 -3.23 7.47 13.45
CA ASN A 301 -2.40 6.86 12.42
C ASN A 301 -1.33 5.95 13.05
N TYR A 302 -1.71 4.70 13.32
CA TYR A 302 -1.00 3.82 14.24
C TYR A 302 -0.21 2.71 13.56
N GLY A 303 0.76 2.18 14.30
CA GLY A 303 1.49 0.99 13.88
C GLY A 303 0.62 -0.27 13.93
N VAL A 304 0.87 -1.23 13.03
CA VAL A 304 0.19 -2.55 13.02
C VAL A 304 0.18 -3.22 14.40
N LYS A 305 1.29 -3.13 15.15
CA LYS A 305 1.39 -3.71 16.50
C LYS A 305 0.37 -3.11 17.48
N ALA A 306 0.16 -1.80 17.43
CA ALA A 306 -0.77 -1.11 18.31
C ALA A 306 -2.22 -1.49 17.98
N ILE A 307 -2.56 -1.60 16.69
CA ILE A 307 -3.88 -2.06 16.24
C ILE A 307 -4.15 -3.51 16.66
N ARG A 308 -3.18 -4.41 16.47
CA ARG A 308 -3.32 -5.82 16.90
C ARG A 308 -3.45 -5.96 18.41
N ALA A 309 -2.73 -5.14 19.18
CA ALA A 309 -2.85 -5.12 20.64
C ALA A 309 -4.19 -4.55 21.11
N ASN A 310 -4.85 -3.74 20.29
CA ASN A 310 -6.09 -3.04 20.63
C ASN A 310 -7.12 -3.17 19.50
N PRO A 311 -7.66 -4.37 19.23
CA PRO A 311 -8.52 -4.63 18.07
C PRO A 311 -9.82 -3.81 18.07
N ARG A 312 -10.24 -3.27 19.23
CA ARG A 312 -11.42 -2.40 19.34
C ARG A 312 -11.19 -0.97 18.85
N TRP A 313 -9.95 -0.52 18.68
CA TRP A 313 -9.66 0.86 18.31
C TRP A 313 -10.19 1.26 16.93
N ILE A 314 -10.30 0.33 15.98
CA ILE A 314 -10.90 0.63 14.67
C ILE A 314 -12.38 1.01 14.87
N LYS A 315 -13.14 0.14 15.54
CA LYS A 315 -14.56 0.40 15.83
C LYS A 315 -14.73 1.65 16.69
N GLU A 316 -13.92 1.82 17.73
CA GLU A 316 -13.98 3.00 18.61
C GLU A 316 -13.75 4.30 17.84
N ALA A 317 -12.77 4.33 16.92
CA ALA A 317 -12.55 5.49 16.06
C ALA A 317 -13.80 5.79 15.21
N HIS A 318 -14.38 4.77 14.55
CA HIS A 318 -15.58 4.93 13.74
C HIS A 318 -16.79 5.40 14.55
N ASP A 319 -17.02 4.83 15.74
CA ASP A 319 -18.12 5.22 16.64
C ASP A 319 -18.00 6.70 17.08
N LEU A 320 -16.76 7.23 17.15
CA LEU A 320 -16.46 8.63 17.48
C LEU A 320 -16.39 9.55 16.25
N GLY A 321 -16.67 9.05 15.05
CA GLY A 321 -16.54 9.80 13.80
C GLY A 321 -15.10 10.18 13.45
N MET A 322 -14.11 9.51 14.04
CA MET A 322 -12.69 9.67 13.74
C MET A 322 -12.26 8.73 12.62
N THR A 323 -11.20 9.12 11.90
CA THR A 323 -10.56 8.23 10.92
C THR A 323 -9.42 7.44 11.54
N ILE A 324 -9.22 6.20 11.10
CA ILE A 324 -8.07 5.37 11.49
C ILE A 324 -7.22 4.98 10.27
N ASN A 325 -5.95 5.39 10.31
CA ASN A 325 -4.90 4.99 9.37
C ASN A 325 -3.97 3.97 10.03
N VAL A 326 -3.39 3.07 9.25
CA VAL A 326 -2.34 2.16 9.71
C VAL A 326 -1.08 2.30 8.86
N ARG A 327 0.06 2.40 9.55
CA ARG A 327 1.38 2.64 8.95
C ARG A 327 2.48 1.75 9.55
N THR A 328 3.62 1.57 8.89
CA THR A 328 3.78 1.60 7.43
C THR A 328 3.59 0.16 6.95
N LEU A 329 2.62 -0.07 6.06
CA LEU A 329 2.25 -1.41 5.61
C LEU A 329 3.09 -1.84 4.42
N ASN A 330 4.23 -2.46 4.68
CA ASN A 330 5.21 -2.85 3.65
C ASN A 330 5.09 -4.30 3.16
N THR A 331 4.20 -5.09 3.78
CA THR A 331 3.86 -6.43 3.29
C THR A 331 2.40 -6.48 2.84
N MET A 332 2.14 -7.16 1.73
CA MET A 332 0.79 -7.30 1.21
C MET A 332 -0.13 -8.05 2.18
N ALA A 333 0.43 -8.97 2.97
CA ALA A 333 -0.31 -9.63 4.06
C ALA A 333 -0.85 -8.63 5.09
N ASN A 334 -0.03 -7.66 5.53
CA ASN A 334 -0.49 -6.64 6.46
C ASN A 334 -1.50 -5.68 5.81
N VAL A 335 -1.30 -5.31 4.53
CA VAL A 335 -2.28 -4.49 3.78
C VAL A 335 -3.65 -5.20 3.74
N ILE A 336 -3.68 -6.48 3.38
CA ILE A 336 -4.89 -7.30 3.33
C ILE A 336 -5.54 -7.42 4.71
N GLU A 337 -4.76 -7.71 5.75
CA GLU A 337 -5.27 -7.82 7.11
C GLU A 337 -5.93 -6.51 7.57
N MET A 338 -5.25 -5.37 7.41
CA MET A 338 -5.80 -4.08 7.83
C MET A 338 -7.01 -3.68 6.98
N ALA A 339 -7.00 -3.94 5.67
CA ALA A 339 -8.15 -3.71 4.80
C ALA A 339 -9.37 -4.58 5.20
N ASN A 340 -9.14 -5.85 5.52
CA ASN A 340 -10.18 -6.76 6.02
C ASN A 340 -10.79 -6.28 7.35
N LEU A 341 -9.99 -5.63 8.20
CA LEU A 341 -10.44 -5.04 9.46
C LEU A 341 -11.19 -3.71 9.27
N GLY A 342 -11.23 -3.16 8.04
CA GLY A 342 -12.01 -1.97 7.70
C GLY A 342 -11.36 -0.64 8.10
N VAL A 343 -10.03 -0.55 8.13
CA VAL A 343 -9.34 0.73 8.34
C VAL A 343 -9.70 1.74 7.25
N ASP A 344 -9.69 3.04 7.57
CA ASP A 344 -10.03 4.08 6.59
C ASP A 344 -8.89 4.33 5.61
N TYR A 345 -7.65 4.26 6.11
CA TYR A 345 -6.45 4.58 5.34
C TYR A 345 -5.34 3.55 5.56
N ILE A 346 -4.51 3.39 4.52
CA ILE A 346 -3.31 2.56 4.51
C ILE A 346 -2.13 3.40 4.04
N SER A 347 -1.14 3.62 4.91
CA SER A 347 0.15 4.21 4.51
C SER A 347 1.14 3.11 4.13
N SER A 348 1.70 3.17 2.91
CA SER A 348 2.59 2.12 2.38
C SER A 348 3.74 2.70 1.53
N ASP A 349 4.91 2.06 1.60
CA ASP A 349 6.03 2.28 0.67
C ASP A 349 5.80 1.65 -0.71
N CYS A 350 4.80 0.78 -0.83
CA CYS A 350 4.41 0.08 -2.05
C CYS A 350 2.98 0.48 -2.48
N PRO A 351 2.71 1.77 -2.73
CA PRO A 351 1.35 2.26 -2.92
C PRO A 351 0.65 1.65 -4.13
N ALA A 352 1.38 1.29 -5.20
CA ALA A 352 0.80 0.65 -6.38
C ALA A 352 0.24 -0.74 -6.05
N GLN A 353 0.99 -1.57 -5.33
CA GLN A 353 0.51 -2.90 -4.91
C GLN A 353 -0.60 -2.78 -3.86
N ALA A 354 -0.52 -1.81 -2.94
CA ALA A 354 -1.58 -1.53 -1.99
C ALA A 354 -2.88 -1.14 -2.72
N GLN A 355 -2.81 -0.30 -3.76
CA GLN A 355 -3.96 0.11 -4.56
C GLN A 355 -4.65 -1.08 -5.23
N GLN A 356 -3.89 -2.05 -5.74
CA GLN A 356 -4.44 -3.28 -6.31
C GLN A 356 -5.22 -4.11 -5.28
N ILE A 357 -4.80 -4.12 -4.02
CA ILE A 357 -5.56 -4.78 -2.93
C ILE A 357 -6.83 -4.00 -2.63
N VAL A 358 -6.73 -2.68 -2.53
CA VAL A 358 -7.86 -1.81 -2.20
C VAL A 358 -8.95 -1.84 -3.28
N GLU A 359 -8.59 -1.97 -4.55
CA GLU A 359 -9.53 -2.14 -5.67
C GLU A 359 -10.53 -3.29 -5.44
N HIS A 360 -10.11 -4.39 -4.80
CA HIS A 360 -10.98 -5.51 -4.43
C HIS A 360 -12.16 -5.07 -3.56
N PHE A 361 -11.93 -4.15 -2.63
CA PHE A 361 -12.95 -3.66 -1.70
C PHE A 361 -13.87 -2.60 -2.31
N GLN A 362 -13.56 -2.08 -3.51
CA GLN A 362 -14.42 -1.12 -4.22
C GLN A 362 -15.63 -1.79 -4.88
N GLY A 363 -15.64 -3.12 -4.98
CA GLY A 363 -16.72 -3.88 -5.60
C GLY A 363 -16.87 -3.63 -7.10
N LYS A 364 -15.79 -3.24 -7.77
CA LYS A 364 -15.72 -3.07 -9.23
C LYS A 364 -15.16 -4.32 -9.91
#